data_AF-A0A835I186-F1
#
_entry.id   AF-A0A835I186-F1
#
_cell.length_a   1.000
_cell.length_b   1.000
_cell.length_c   1.000
_cell.angle_alpha   90.00
_cell.angle_beta   90.00
_cell.angle_gamma   90.00
#
_symmetry.space_group_name_H-M   'P 1'
#
loop_
_entity.id
_entity.type
_entity.pdbx_description
1 polymer ?
#
loop_
_entity_poly.entity_id
_entity_poly.type
_entity_poly.pdbx_seq_one_letter_code
_entity_poly.pdbx_strand_id
1 'polypeptide(L)'
;MFKRLPCIFVLSKENVQSRVEFFTVKQNFELSDIAKNPVILALSLEKRVIPRCNVLEVLYSNGLIGRVNAGSVTTALKLNEEKFIEKYVTKYQVTVPEMVHAYKCQIGLADLKEGDGFYKM
;
A
#
# COMPACT_ATOMS: atom_id res chain seq x y z
N MET A 1 -12.93 -15.68 4.59
CA MET A 1 -12.40 -14.55 5.39
C MET A 1 -11.73 -15.03 6.68
N PHE A 2 -12.46 -15.52 7.68
CA PHE A 2 -11.90 -15.87 9.01
C PHE A 2 -10.77 -16.92 9.01
N LYS A 3 -10.86 -17.96 8.18
CA LYS A 3 -9.78 -18.96 8.02
C LYS A 3 -8.46 -18.37 7.49
N ARG A 4 -8.53 -17.27 6.73
CA ARG A 4 -7.38 -16.63 6.07
C ARG A 4 -6.83 -15.44 6.85
N LEU A 5 -7.61 -14.88 7.78
CA LEU A 5 -7.18 -13.83 8.68
C LEU A 5 -7.77 -14.09 10.09
N PRO A 6 -7.21 -15.04 10.85
CA PRO A 6 -7.72 -15.35 12.20
C PRO A 6 -7.58 -14.17 13.17
N CYS A 7 -6.54 -13.35 13.01
CA CYS A 7 -6.31 -12.18 13.88
C CYS A 7 -7.32 -11.05 13.69
N ILE A 8 -8.27 -11.14 12.74
CA ILE A 8 -9.30 -10.12 12.58
C ILE A 8 -10.17 -9.95 13.82
N PHE A 9 -10.31 -10.99 14.64
CA PHE A 9 -11.04 -10.93 15.91
C PHE A 9 -10.33 -10.12 17.00
N VAL A 10 -9.04 -9.81 16.82
CA VAL A 10 -8.28 -8.91 17.73
C VAL A 10 -8.63 -7.45 17.45
N LEU A 11 -9.12 -7.13 16.25
CA LEU A 11 -9.53 -5.78 15.88
C LEU A 11 -10.93 -5.50 16.44
N SER A 12 -11.13 -4.27 16.94
CA SER A 12 -12.48 -3.85 17.32
C SER A 12 -13.39 -3.78 16.09
N LYS A 13 -14.70 -3.90 16.32
CA LYS A 13 -15.70 -3.82 15.24
C LYS A 13 -15.58 -2.50 14.46
N GLU A 14 -15.38 -1.40 15.18
CA GLU A 14 -15.23 -0.05 14.64
C GLU A 14 -13.98 0.04 13.75
N ASN A 15 -12.88 -0.61 14.17
CA ASN A 15 -11.65 -0.67 13.39
C ASN A 15 -11.82 -1.48 12.10
N VAL A 16 -12.51 -2.61 12.16
CA VAL A 16 -12.82 -3.40 10.96
C VAL A 16 -13.74 -2.63 10.03
N GLN A 17 -14.77 -1.99 10.57
CA GLN A 17 -15.76 -1.23 9.79
C GLN A 17 -15.10 -0.06 9.04
N SER A 18 -14.27 0.74 9.71
CA SER A 18 -13.60 1.87 9.06
C SER A 18 -12.65 1.43 7.94
N ARG A 19 -11.99 0.27 8.10
CA ARG A 19 -11.13 -0.32 7.06
C ARG A 19 -11.94 -0.82 5.88
N VAL A 20 -13.05 -1.51 6.12
CA VAL A 20 -13.95 -1.97 5.05
C VAL A 20 -14.49 -0.76 4.29
N GLU A 21 -14.96 0.27 5.00
CA GLU A 21 -15.47 1.51 4.40
C GLU A 21 -14.40 2.23 3.57
N PHE A 22 -13.15 2.28 4.03
CA PHE A 22 -12.05 2.81 3.23
C PHE A 22 -11.94 2.07 1.88
N PHE A 23 -11.91 0.74 1.89
CA PHE A 23 -11.76 -0.02 0.65
C PHE A 23 -12.99 0.08 -0.27
N THR A 24 -14.20 0.05 0.28
CA THR A 24 -15.43 0.12 -0.54
C THR A 24 -15.71 1.52 -1.05
N VAL A 25 -15.57 2.55 -0.21
CA VAL A 25 -15.94 3.94 -0.55
C VAL A 25 -14.79 4.67 -1.25
N LYS A 26 -13.56 4.56 -0.75
CA LYS A 26 -12.43 5.32 -1.32
C LYS A 26 -11.74 4.58 -2.45
N GLN A 27 -11.66 3.25 -2.38
CA GLN A 27 -10.96 2.45 -3.38
C GLN A 27 -11.89 1.70 -4.34
N ASN A 28 -13.22 1.83 -4.19
CA ASN A 28 -14.24 1.19 -5.02
C ASN A 28 -14.12 -0.34 -5.08
N PHE A 29 -13.72 -0.96 -3.97
CA PHE A 29 -13.69 -2.43 -3.88
C PHE A 29 -15.08 -2.97 -3.62
N GLU A 30 -15.39 -4.10 -4.26
CA GLU A 30 -16.51 -4.92 -3.85
C GLU A 30 -16.18 -5.65 -2.54
N LEU A 31 -17.20 -5.96 -1.72
CA LEU A 31 -17.01 -6.80 -0.53
C LEU A 31 -16.41 -8.17 -0.90
N SER A 32 -16.74 -8.67 -2.10
CA SER A 32 -16.18 -9.92 -2.62
C SER A 32 -14.66 -9.85 -2.83
N ASP A 33 -14.11 -8.69 -3.19
CA ASP A 33 -12.67 -8.51 -3.40
C ASP A 33 -11.91 -8.45 -2.07
N ILE A 34 -12.51 -7.79 -1.06
CA ILE A 34 -12.02 -7.80 0.32
C ILE A 34 -12.04 -9.24 0.87
N ALA A 35 -13.12 -9.98 0.65
CA ALA A 35 -13.27 -11.36 1.12
C ALA A 35 -12.25 -12.33 0.49
N LYS A 36 -11.84 -12.10 -0.76
CA LYS A 36 -10.76 -12.84 -1.42
C LYS A 36 -9.40 -12.58 -0.75
N ASN A 37 -9.16 -11.36 -0.29
CA ASN A 37 -7.88 -10.90 0.24
C ASN A 37 -7.99 -10.21 1.62
N PRO A 38 -8.48 -10.90 2.66
CA PRO A 38 -8.82 -10.25 3.92
C PRO A 38 -7.63 -9.65 4.64
N VAL A 39 -6.41 -10.11 4.36
CA VAL A 39 -5.15 -9.60 4.94
C VAL A 39 -4.95 -8.09 4.75
N ILE A 40 -5.55 -7.49 3.73
CA ILE A 40 -5.49 -6.03 3.52
C ILE A 40 -6.10 -5.26 4.71
N LEU A 41 -7.08 -5.87 5.40
CA LEU A 41 -7.70 -5.31 6.60
C LEU A 41 -6.77 -5.37 7.83
N ALA A 42 -5.64 -6.06 7.78
CA ALA A 42 -4.67 -6.08 8.87
C ALA A 42 -3.50 -5.09 8.65
N LEU A 43 -3.38 -4.48 7.47
CA LEU A 43 -2.28 -3.56 7.14
C LEU A 43 -2.53 -2.15 7.70
N SER A 44 -1.50 -1.44 8.16
CA SER A 44 -1.67 -0.04 8.61
C SER A 44 -2.20 0.84 7.48
N LEU A 45 -3.32 1.53 7.71
CA LEU A 45 -3.89 2.44 6.71
C LEU A 45 -2.93 3.59 6.41
N GLU A 46 -2.49 4.28 7.45
CA GLU A 46 -1.63 5.47 7.34
C GLU A 46 -0.22 5.13 6.86
N LYS A 47 0.38 4.04 7.36
CA LYS A 47 1.79 3.72 7.05
C LYS A 47 1.98 2.88 5.79
N ARG A 48 0.94 2.20 5.31
CA ARG A 48 1.08 1.26 4.17
C ARG A 48 -0.01 1.40 3.12
N VAL A 49 -1.28 1.42 3.51
CA VAL A 49 -2.36 1.39 2.50
C VAL A 49 -2.44 2.69 1.73
N ILE A 50 -2.60 3.82 2.42
CA ILE A 50 -2.77 5.13 1.81
C ILE A 50 -1.52 5.53 0.99
N PRO A 51 -0.28 5.44 1.51
CA PRO A 51 0.91 5.83 0.73
C PRO A 51 1.04 5.04 -0.58
N ARG A 52 0.74 3.74 -0.54
CA ARG A 52 0.87 2.88 -1.72
C ARG A 52 -0.28 3.08 -2.72
N CYS A 53 -1.50 3.38 -2.26
CA CYS A 53 -2.60 3.73 -3.15
C CYS A 53 -2.31 5.04 -3.88
N ASN A 54 -1.79 6.05 -3.16
CA ASN A 54 -1.40 7.33 -3.77
C ASN A 54 -0.35 7.15 -4.88
N VAL A 55 0.69 6.33 -4.64
CA VAL A 55 1.68 6.02 -5.67
C VAL A 55 1.03 5.40 -6.91
N LEU A 56 0.12 4.42 -6.73
CA LEU A 56 -0.58 3.80 -7.86
C LEU A 56 -1.47 4.82 -8.61
N GLU A 57 -2.16 5.71 -7.91
CA GLU A 57 -2.98 6.77 -8.52
C GLU A 57 -2.14 7.76 -9.32
N VAL A 58 -0.99 8.19 -8.81
CA VAL A 58 -0.05 9.06 -9.55
C VAL A 58 0.46 8.35 -10.80
N LEU A 59 0.91 7.10 -10.69
CA LEU A 59 1.38 6.33 -11.84
C LEU A 59 0.29 6.14 -12.90
N TYR A 60 -0.94 5.85 -12.48
CA TYR A 60 -2.07 5.69 -13.37
C TYR A 60 -2.43 7.00 -14.08
N SER A 61 -2.46 8.11 -13.34
CA SER A 61 -2.75 9.45 -13.88
C SER A 61 -1.71 9.92 -14.88
N ASN A 62 -0.46 9.44 -14.75
CA ASN A 62 0.63 9.70 -15.70
C ASN A 62 0.68 8.67 -16.85
N GLY A 63 -0.26 7.71 -16.93
CA GLY A 63 -0.28 6.68 -17.98
C GLY A 63 0.86 5.65 -17.89
N LEU A 64 1.55 5.56 -16.76
CA LEU A 64 2.74 4.71 -16.57
C LEU A 64 2.40 3.26 -16.20
N ILE A 65 1.17 3.04 -15.74
CA ILE A 65 0.60 1.72 -15.45
C ILE A 65 -0.81 1.61 -16.02
N GLY A 66 -1.27 0.37 -16.20
CA GLY A 66 -2.66 0.11 -16.59
C GLY A 66 -3.67 0.45 -15.49
N ARG A 67 -4.96 0.22 -15.77
CA ARG A 67 -6.06 0.49 -14.85
C ARG A 67 -5.82 -0.10 -13.46
N VAL A 68 -5.90 0.75 -12.45
CA VAL A 68 -5.84 0.34 -11.04
C VAL A 68 -7.17 -0.33 -10.66
N ASN A 69 -7.09 -1.56 -10.16
CA ASN A 69 -8.24 -2.34 -9.71
C ASN A 69 -7.91 -3.05 -8.39
N ALA A 70 -8.91 -3.72 -7.79
CA ALA A 70 -8.74 -4.37 -6.50
C ALA A 70 -7.59 -5.41 -6.48
N GLY A 71 -7.34 -6.09 -7.60
CA GLY A 71 -6.25 -7.06 -7.75
C GLY A 71 -4.87 -6.39 -7.77
N SER A 72 -4.70 -5.31 -8.54
CA SER A 72 -3.42 -4.58 -8.61
C SER A 72 -3.09 -3.90 -7.28
N VAL A 73 -4.08 -3.25 -6.66
CA VAL A 73 -3.93 -2.62 -5.33
C VAL A 73 -3.55 -3.66 -4.29
N THR A 74 -4.32 -4.75 -4.18
CA THR A 74 -4.01 -5.83 -3.23
C THR A 74 -2.60 -6.40 -3.43
N THR A 75 -2.16 -6.56 -4.68
CA THR A 75 -0.81 -7.05 -4.99
C THR A 75 0.24 -6.06 -4.48
N ALA A 76 0.07 -4.78 -4.76
CA ALA A 76 0.97 -3.72 -4.29
C ALA A 76 1.02 -3.63 -2.75
N LEU A 77 -0.12 -3.78 -2.07
CA LEU A 77 -0.20 -3.75 -0.61
C LEU A 77 0.50 -4.92 0.08
N LYS A 78 0.57 -6.09 -0.57
CA LYS A 78 1.20 -7.30 -0.04
C LYS A 78 2.71 -7.36 -0.25
N LEU A 79 3.27 -6.54 -1.12
CA LEU A 79 4.72 -6.49 -1.31
C LEU A 79 5.41 -6.04 -0.02
N ASN A 80 6.61 -6.56 0.24
CA ASN A 80 7.47 -5.92 1.23
C ASN A 80 7.88 -4.52 0.75
N GLU A 81 8.50 -3.73 1.61
CA GLU A 81 8.80 -2.33 1.32
C GLU A 81 9.77 -2.19 0.14
N GLU A 82 10.86 -2.95 0.17
CA GLU A 82 11.89 -2.96 -0.87
C GLU A 82 11.32 -3.28 -2.26
N LYS A 83 10.55 -4.36 -2.39
CA LYS A 83 9.94 -4.74 -3.67
C LYS A 83 8.89 -3.75 -4.14
N PHE A 84 8.19 -3.09 -3.22
CA PHE A 84 7.24 -2.04 -3.59
C PHE A 84 7.99 -0.83 -4.17
N ILE A 85 9.04 -0.37 -3.49
CA ILE A 85 9.87 0.75 -3.92
C ILE A 85 10.50 0.46 -5.28
N GLU A 86 11.16 -0.69 -5.43
CA GLU A 86 11.78 -1.07 -6.70
C GLU A 86 10.76 -1.07 -7.86
N LYS A 87 9.60 -1.70 -7.65
CA LYS A 87 8.61 -1.92 -8.71
C LYS A 87 7.82 -0.67 -9.10
N TYR A 88 7.48 0.18 -8.14
CA TYR A 88 6.53 1.28 -8.34
C TYR A 88 7.13 2.67 -8.12
N VAL A 89 8.25 2.79 -7.41
CA VAL A 89 8.83 4.09 -7.05
C VAL A 89 10.12 4.32 -7.85
N THR A 90 11.16 3.51 -7.62
CA THR A 90 12.44 3.62 -8.31
C THR A 90 12.31 3.41 -9.82
N LYS A 91 11.49 2.45 -10.26
CA LYS A 91 11.25 2.19 -11.69
C LYS A 91 10.81 3.44 -12.47
N TYR A 92 10.08 4.34 -11.83
CA TYR A 92 9.50 5.52 -12.45
C TYR A 92 10.16 6.83 -11.97
N GLN A 93 11.27 6.75 -11.24
CA GLN A 93 11.93 7.93 -10.66
C GLN A 93 12.42 8.95 -11.69
N VAL A 94 12.78 8.50 -12.90
CA VAL A 94 13.22 9.40 -13.97
C VAL A 94 12.02 10.14 -14.57
N THR A 95 10.86 9.48 -14.60
CA THR A 95 9.62 10.04 -15.19
C THR A 95 8.84 10.87 -14.18
N VAL A 96 8.88 10.51 -12.89
CA VAL A 96 8.24 11.24 -11.79
C VAL A 96 9.25 11.40 -10.64
N PRO A 97 10.19 12.34 -10.75
CA PRO A 97 11.27 12.52 -9.77
C PRO A 97 10.78 12.80 -8.35
N GLU A 98 9.65 13.49 -8.23
CA GLU A 98 9.04 13.87 -6.96
C GLU A 98 8.46 12.67 -6.19
N MET A 99 8.21 11.53 -6.87
CA MET A 99 7.56 10.36 -6.29
C MET A 99 8.37 9.71 -5.17
N VAL A 100 9.69 9.60 -5.34
CA VAL A 100 10.57 8.94 -4.36
C VAL A 100 10.58 9.73 -3.07
N HIS A 101 10.77 11.05 -3.16
CA HIS A 101 10.82 11.92 -2.01
C HIS A 101 9.45 12.02 -1.31
N ALA A 102 8.37 12.24 -2.07
CA ALA A 102 7.02 12.32 -1.52
C ALA A 102 6.61 11.03 -0.80
N TYR A 103 6.88 9.86 -1.38
CA TYR A 103 6.57 8.57 -0.75
C TYR A 103 7.35 8.38 0.55
N LYS A 104 8.67 8.61 0.54
CA LYS A 104 9.51 8.49 1.75
C LYS A 104 9.09 9.46 2.85
N CYS A 105 8.72 10.70 2.52
CA CYS A 105 8.17 11.68 3.47
C CYS A 105 6.85 11.20 4.06
N GLN A 106 5.94 10.65 3.25
CA GLN A 106 4.63 10.20 3.69
C GLN A 106 4.70 9.03 4.70
N ILE A 107 5.71 8.17 4.59
CA ILE A 107 5.92 7.04 5.51
C ILE A 107 6.90 7.35 6.65
N GLY A 108 7.40 8.58 6.75
CA GLY A 108 8.34 9.01 7.80
C GLY A 108 9.74 8.41 7.67
N LEU A 109 10.17 8.06 6.44
CA LEU A 109 11.52 7.55 6.15
C LEU A 109 12.46 8.60 5.52
N ALA A 110 12.03 9.86 5.44
CA ALA A 110 12.82 10.93 4.81
C ALA A 110 14.13 11.26 5.54
N ASP A 111 14.25 10.88 6.82
CA ASP A 111 15.42 11.18 7.65
C ASP A 111 16.48 10.07 7.66
N LEU A 112 16.27 8.97 6.91
CA LEU A 112 17.29 7.94 6.74
C LEU A 112 18.29 8.42 5.69
N LYS A 113 19.33 9.10 6.17
CA LYS A 113 20.50 9.47 5.36
C LYS A 113 20.97 8.26 4.54
N GLU A 114 21.11 8.46 3.24
CA GLU A 114 21.94 7.59 2.41
C GLU A 114 23.37 7.65 2.98
N GLY A 115 23.82 6.54 3.55
CA GLY A 115 25.14 6.41 4.17
C GLY A 115 25.07 6.19 5.67
N ASP A 116 24.83 4.94 6.06
CA ASP A 116 25.73 4.23 6.99
C ASP A 116 25.36 2.75 6.98
N GLY A 117 26.34 1.93 6.58
CA GLY A 117 26.17 0.50 6.38
C GLY A 117 25.94 -0.24 7.70
N PHE A 118 24.82 -0.95 7.80
CA PHE A 118 24.60 -1.97 8.82
C PHE A 118 23.86 -3.18 8.24
N TYR A 119 24.53 -3.91 7.35
CA TYR A 119 24.37 -5.36 7.28
C TYR A 119 25.56 -5.98 7.98
N LYS A 120 25.38 -6.40 9.24
CA LYS A 120 25.97 -7.62 9.79
C LYS A 120 25.08 -8.11 10.93
N MET A 121 24.72 -9.38 10.83
CA MET A 121 24.12 -10.20 11.90
C MET A 121 25.04 -10.25 13.11
#